data_AF-A0A3D0VGW4-F1
#
_entry.id   AF-A0A3D0VGW4-F1
#
_cell.length_a   1.000
_cell.length_b   1.000
_cell.length_c   1.000
_cell.angle_alpha   90.00
_cell.angle_beta   90.00
_cell.angle_gamma   90.00
#
_symmetry.space_group_name_H-M   'P 1'
#
loop_
_entity.id
_entity.type
_entity.pdbx_description
1 polymer ?
#
loop_
_entity_poly.entity_id
_entity_poly.type
_entity_poly.pdbx_seq_one_letter_code
_entity_poly.pdbx_strand_id
1 'polypeptide(L)' 'MPSATRATRIGMIVPSSNTCLEPQSYRILGDRDDVTIHFARIPVTRIALDKSSDKQFDAAV' A
#
# COMPACT_ATOMS: atom_id res chain seq x y z
N MET A 1 -6.27 -23.67 -20.15
CA MET A 1 -7.45 -22.80 -20.33
C MET A 1 -7.33 -21.66 -19.34
N PRO A 2 -7.05 -20.41 -19.74
CA PRO A 2 -7.14 -19.29 -18.81
C PRO A 2 -8.61 -19.17 -18.41
N SER A 3 -8.90 -19.38 -17.12
CA SER A 3 -10.22 -19.10 -16.53
C SER A 3 -10.63 -17.69 -16.91
N ALA A 4 -11.85 -17.47 -17.42
CA ALA A 4 -12.38 -16.13 -17.71
C ALA A 4 -12.02 -15.18 -16.56
N THR A 5 -11.05 -14.30 -16.81
CA THR A 5 -10.06 -13.90 -15.79
C THR A 5 -10.61 -12.82 -14.89
N ARG A 6 -11.00 -13.21 -13.67
CA ARG A 6 -11.31 -12.27 -12.58
C ARG A 6 -10.15 -11.28 -12.43
N ALA A 7 -10.47 -9.99 -12.40
CA ALA A 7 -9.49 -8.92 -12.21
C ALA A 7 -8.60 -9.18 -10.98
N THR A 8 -7.30 -9.00 -11.15
CA THR A 8 -6.30 -9.09 -10.08
C THR A 8 -6.58 -8.01 -9.04
N ARG A 9 -6.52 -8.35 -7.75
CA ARG A 9 -6.84 -7.42 -6.67
C ARG A 9 -5.60 -7.14 -5.84
N ILE A 10 -5.20 -5.88 -5.75
CA ILE A 10 -4.08 -5.42 -4.94
C ILE A 10 -4.65 -4.72 -3.70
N GLY A 11 -4.27 -5.19 -2.51
CA GLY A 11 -4.55 -4.51 -1.25
C GLY A 11 -3.31 -3.74 -0.79
N MET A 12 -3.49 -2.49 -0.37
CA MET A 12 -2.40 -1.63 0.08
C MET A 12 -2.75 -0.94 1.40
N ILE A 13 -1.90 -1.15 2.41
CA ILE A 13 -2.00 -0.44 3.69
C ILE A 13 -1.12 0.80 3.60
N VAL A 14 -1.70 1.97 3.88
CA VAL A 14 -1.01 3.27 3.75
C VAL A 14 -1.18 4.10 5.03
N PRO A 15 -0.22 5.00 5.33
CA PRO A 15 -0.40 6.00 6.38
C PRO A 15 -1.64 6.85 6.15
N SER A 16 -2.31 7.28 7.24
CA SER A 16 -3.44 8.20 7.16
C SER A 16 -3.09 9.53 6.47
N SER A 17 -1.83 9.96 6.56
CA SER A 17 -1.29 11.16 5.92
C SER A 17 -0.84 10.97 4.46
N ASN A 18 -0.97 9.77 3.89
CA ASN A 18 -0.54 9.52 2.51
C ASN A 18 -1.36 10.34 1.50
N THR A 19 -0.65 11.06 0.63
CA THR A 19 -1.22 11.85 -0.47
C THR A 19 -0.61 11.53 -1.83
N CYS A 20 0.50 10.79 -1.86
CA CYS A 20 1.25 10.53 -3.09
C CYS A 20 0.95 9.15 -3.68
N LEU A 21 0.97 8.10 -2.87
CA LEU A 21 0.94 6.73 -3.37
C LEU A 21 -0.39 6.36 -4.03
N GLU A 22 -1.51 6.87 -3.49
CA GLU A 22 -2.85 6.61 -4.03
C GLU A 22 -3.02 7.20 -5.44
N PRO A 23 -2.82 8.52 -5.67
CA PRO A 23 -2.89 9.10 -7.02
C PRO A 23 -1.90 8.48 -8.02
N GLN A 24 -0.69 8.16 -7.58
CA GLN A 24 0.31 7.54 -8.46
C GLN A 24 -0.11 6.12 -8.87
N SER A 25 -0.66 5.34 -7.94
CA SER A 25 -1.15 3.99 -8.25
C SER A 25 -2.28 4.01 -9.27
N TYR A 26 -3.23 4.95 -9.16
CA TYR A 26 -4.27 5.12 -10.17
C TYR A 26 -3.71 5.51 -11.53
N ARG A 27 -2.68 6.36 -11.57
CA ARG A 27 -2.02 6.75 -12.83
C ARG A 27 -1.29 5.58 -13.49
N ILE A 28 -0.62 4.75 -12.70
CA ILE A 28 0.07 3.54 -13.18
C ILE A 28 -0.94 2.53 -13.74
N LEU A 29 -2.10 2.41 -13.10
CA LEU A 29 -3.15 1.48 -13.52
C LEU A 29 -4.13 2.08 -14.54
N GLY A 30 -3.91 3.32 -15.01
CA GLY A 30 -4.93 4.14 -15.66
C GLY A 30 -5.72 3.46 -16.78
N ASP A 31 -5.06 2.65 -17.60
CA ASP A 31 -5.67 1.96 -18.75
C ASP A 31 -5.84 0.44 -18.53
N ARG A 32 -5.71 -0.03 -17.28
CA ARG A 32 -5.79 -1.46 -16.94
C ARG A 32 -7.16 -1.83 -16.39
N ASP A 33 -7.91 -2.60 -17.16
CA ASP A 33 -9.19 -3.18 -16.73
C ASP A 33 -9.04 -4.53 -16.01
N ASP A 34 -7.83 -5.09 -16.00
CA ASP A 34 -7.52 -6.41 -15.45
C ASP A 34 -7.03 -6.35 -13.99
N VAL A 35 -6.89 -5.15 -13.42
CA VAL A 35 -6.38 -4.93 -12.06
C VAL A 35 -7.26 -3.93 -11.30
N THR A 36 -7.56 -4.23 -10.04
CA THR A 36 -8.17 -3.28 -9.10
C THR A 36 -7.25 -3.10 -7.90
N ILE A 37 -7.15 -1.88 -7.39
CA ILE A 37 -6.38 -1.56 -6.18
C ILE A 37 -7.30 -1.02 -5.08
N HIS A 38 -7.06 -1.44 -3.84
CA HIS A 38 -7.86 -1.11 -2.67
C HIS A 38 -6.94 -0.64 -1.55
N PHE A 39 -7.29 0.47 -0.89
CA PHE A 39 -6.45 1.09 0.12
C PHE A 39 -7.09 1.02 1.52
N ALA A 40 -6.28 0.72 2.53
CA ALA A 40 -6.64 0.84 3.93
C ALA A 40 -5.71 1.86 4.60
N ARG A 41 -6.27 2.91 5.20
CA ARG A 41 -5.52 3.96 5.89
C ARG A 41 -5.39 3.63 7.37
N ILE A 42 -4.15 3.58 7.86
CA ILE A 42 -3.86 3.39 9.28
C ILE A 42 -3.33 4.69 9.90
N PRO A 43 -3.80 5.09 11.10
CA PRO A 43 -3.25 6.25 11.80
C PRO A 43 -1.74 6.07 12.04
N VAL A 44 -0.96 7.08 11.66
CA VAL A 44 0.47 7.14 11.99
C VAL A 44 0.67 8.26 13.00
N THR A 45 1.30 7.93 14.12
CA THR A 45 1.57 8.87 15.22
C THR A 45 2.93 9.55 15.06
N ARG A 46 3.92 8.86 14.50
CA ARG A 46 5.28 9.37 14.33
C ARG A 46 5.97 8.72 13.12
N ILE A 47 6.61 9.55 12.29
CA ILE A 47 7.56 9.13 11.26
C ILE A 47 8.93 9.65 11.70
N ALA A 48 9.85 8.76 12.00
CA ALA A 48 11.18 9.13 12.48
C ALA A 48 12.25 8.18 11.94
N LEU A 49 13.46 8.70 11.84
CA LEU A 49 14.68 7.99 11.40
C LEU A 49 15.67 7.86 12.57
N ASP A 50 15.16 7.94 13.80
CA ASP A 50 15.99 7.81 15.00
C ASP A 50 16.13 6.35 15.42
N LYS A 51 17.18 6.04 16.17
CA LYS A 51 17.47 4.65 16.62
C LYS A 51 16.32 4.02 17.42
N SER A 52 15.45 4.81 18.05
CA SER A 52 14.27 4.28 18.75
C SER A 52 13.18 3.85 17.76
N SER A 53 13.07 4.52 16.61
CA SER A 53 12.22 4.11 15.49
C SER A 53 12.72 2.79 14.91
N ASP A 54 14.02 2.62 14.66
CA ASP A 54 14.56 1.41 14.02
C ASP A 54 14.27 0.12 14.82
N LYS A 55 14.26 0.22 16.15
CA LYS A 55 13.97 -0.92 17.05
C LYS A 55 12.60 -1.57 16.82
N GLN A 56 11.65 -0.89 16.17
CA GLN A 56 10.34 -1.49 15.86
C GLN A 56 10.44 -2.66 14.86
N PHE A 57 11.56 -2.77 14.14
CA PHE A 57 11.82 -3.81 13.16
C PHE A 57 12.75 -4.92 13.68
N ASP A 58 13.24 -4.80 14.93
CA ASP A 58 14.07 -5.84 15.53
C ASP A 58 13.24 -7.10 15.77
N ALA A 59 13.86 -8.28 15.59
CA ALA A 59 13.20 -9.54 15.87
C ALA A 59 12.79 -9.60 17.35
N ALA A 60 11.57 -10.06 17.63
CA ALA A 60 11.14 -10.34 18.98
C ALA A 60 12.03 -11.47 19.54
N VAL A 61 12.91 -11.12 20.48
CA VAL A 61 13.71 -12.08 21.26
C VAL A 61 12.87 -12.60 22.42
#